data_AF-Q6CE09-F1
#
_entry.id   AF-Q6CE09-F1
#
_cell.length_a   1.000
_cell.length_b   1.000
_cell.length_c   1.000
_cell.angle_alpha   90.00
_cell.angle_beta   90.00
_cell.angle_gamma   90.00
#
_symmetry.space_group_name_H-M   'P 1'
#
loop_
_entity.id
_entity.type
_entity.pdbx_description
1 polymer ?
#
loop_
_entity_poly.entity_id
_entity_poly.type
_entity_poly.pdbx_seq_one_letter_code
_entity_poly.pdbx_strand_id
1 'polypeptide(L)'
;MLQSLNRNKKRLAVSTGLIAVAYVVISYTTKRLIEKQEQKLEEERAKERLKQLFAQTQNEAAFHTASVLPQLCEQIMEFVAVEKIAEQLQNMRAEKRKKQNMDDDKHSVLSLGTETTASMADGQKMSKIQLWDELKIESLTRIVTLIYCVSLLNYLIRLQTNIVGRKRYQNEAGPAGATYDMSLEQCYTWLLTRGWKSVVDNVRRSVQQVFTGVNPRQNLSLDEFATLLKRVQTLVNSPPYSTTPNTFLTSLLPPRELEQLRLEKEKQSLSPNYTYGSPLKDLVFESAQHIQSPQGMSSFRAIIDQSFKVFLEKVNESQYVNPPSTGGKRIAVGALQPPIISGGPKKVKLASLLSVATRQSSVISHAQPNPYVDAINSVAEYNGLCAVIYSSFEQ
;
A
#
# COMPACT_ATOMS: atom_id res chain seq x y z
N MET A 1 39.23 66.99 53.16
CA MET A 1 38.53 65.81 52.62
C MET A 1 39.19 64.46 52.94
N LEU A 2 40.49 64.38 53.30
CA LEU A 2 41.17 63.08 53.48
C LEU A 2 41.15 62.48 54.91
N GLN A 3 40.66 63.18 55.94
CA GLN A 3 40.60 62.65 57.32
C GLN A 3 39.32 61.85 57.67
N SER A 4 38.22 62.00 56.93
CA SER A 4 36.98 61.22 57.15
C SER A 4 37.03 59.80 56.56
N LEU A 5 37.95 59.56 55.63
CA LEU A 5 38.13 58.27 54.94
C LEU A 5 38.73 57.18 55.85
N ASN A 6 39.55 57.54 56.84
CA ASN A 6 40.28 56.57 57.67
C ASN A 6 39.40 55.96 58.78
N ARG A 7 38.32 56.64 59.19
CA ARG A 7 37.41 56.18 60.26
C ARG A 7 36.37 55.15 59.80
N ASN A 8 36.07 55.13 58.49
CA ASN A 8 35.03 54.26 57.90
C ASN A 8 35.58 53.08 57.10
N LYS A 9 36.90 52.82 57.09
CA LYS A 9 37.53 51.74 56.29
C LYS A 9 36.92 50.35 56.52
N LYS A 10 36.59 50.01 57.77
CA LYS A 10 35.93 48.73 58.10
C LYS A 10 34.51 48.65 57.53
N ARG A 11 33.75 49.75 57.57
CA ARG A 11 32.39 49.83 56.99
C ARG A 11 32.43 49.78 55.46
N LEU A 12 33.41 50.42 54.85
CA LEU A 12 33.65 50.35 53.40
C LEU A 12 34.02 48.93 52.97
N ALA A 13 34.96 48.27 53.65
CA ALA A 13 35.35 46.89 53.34
C ALA A 13 34.16 45.90 53.45
N VAL A 14 33.33 46.03 54.50
CA VAL A 14 32.12 45.22 54.66
C VAL A 14 31.12 45.49 53.52
N SER A 15 30.91 46.75 53.14
CA SER A 15 30.02 47.09 52.02
C SER A 15 30.52 46.55 50.67
N THR A 16 31.83 46.63 50.40
CA THR A 16 32.43 46.09 49.17
C THR A 16 32.34 44.56 49.13
N GLY A 17 32.55 43.89 50.27
CA GLY A 17 32.38 42.44 50.39
C GLY A 17 30.93 42.01 50.10
N LEU A 18 29.93 42.73 50.63
CA LEU A 18 28.53 42.46 50.35
C LEU A 18 28.16 42.66 48.88
N ILE A 19 28.67 43.73 48.25
CA ILE A 19 28.47 43.98 46.82
C ILE A 19 29.10 42.88 45.97
N ALA A 20 30.32 42.44 46.31
CA ALA A 20 30.99 41.36 45.60
C ALA A 20 30.22 40.03 45.71
N VAL A 21 29.74 39.68 46.91
CA VAL A 21 28.92 38.48 47.12
C VAL A 21 27.59 38.58 46.36
N ALA A 22 26.91 39.73 46.44
CA ALA A 22 25.66 39.95 45.69
C ALA A 22 25.90 39.82 44.17
N TYR A 23 27.00 40.38 43.66
CA TYR A 23 27.38 40.25 42.26
C TYR A 23 27.64 38.79 41.84
N VAL A 24 28.33 38.01 42.67
CA VAL A 24 28.56 36.57 42.40
C VAL A 24 27.25 35.78 42.38
N VAL A 25 26.33 36.05 43.33
CA VAL A 25 25.04 35.35 43.38
C VAL A 25 24.15 35.74 42.18
N ILE A 26 24.10 37.03 41.83
CA ILE A 26 23.34 37.53 40.68
C ILE A 26 23.92 36.95 39.39
N SER A 27 25.24 37.01 39.18
CA SER A 27 25.87 36.46 37.98
C SER A 27 25.71 34.94 37.86
N TYR A 28 25.77 34.19 38.96
CA TYR A 28 25.53 32.75 38.95
C TYR A 28 24.08 32.41 38.58
N THR A 29 23.11 33.13 39.16
CA THR A 29 21.69 32.87 38.88
C THR A 29 21.27 33.28 37.47
N THR A 30 21.75 34.41 36.95
CA THR A 30 21.49 34.82 35.56
C THR A 30 22.13 33.86 34.56
N LYS A 31 23.38 33.45 34.78
CA LYS A 31 24.07 32.46 33.95
C LYS A 31 23.30 31.14 33.90
N ARG A 32 22.87 30.63 35.06
CA ARG A 32 22.11 29.37 35.16
C ARG A 32 20.72 29.47 34.52
N LEU A 33 20.10 30.64 34.50
CA LEU A 33 18.83 30.87 33.79
C LEU A 33 19.03 30.89 32.27
N ILE A 34 20.08 31.56 31.79
CA ILE A 34 20.44 31.61 30.36
C ILE A 34 20.76 30.20 29.86
N GLU A 35 21.61 29.44 30.56
CA GLU A 35 21.95 28.06 30.20
C GLU A 35 20.69 27.17 30.09
N LYS A 36 19.75 27.32 31.03
CA LYS A 36 18.46 26.58 30.99
C LYS A 36 17.56 27.03 29.83
N GLN A 37 17.59 28.31 29.45
CA GLN A 37 16.82 28.81 28.31
C GLN A 37 17.42 28.32 26.99
N GLU A 38 18.75 28.34 26.88
CA GLU A 38 19.49 27.86 25.71
C GLU A 38 19.24 26.36 25.50
N GLN A 39 19.34 25.55 26.56
CA GLN A 39 19.06 24.11 26.49
C GLN A 39 17.64 23.83 26.00
N LYS A 40 16.64 24.54 26.52
CA LYS A 40 15.25 24.40 26.05
C LYS A 40 15.10 24.79 24.58
N LEU A 41 15.73 25.90 24.18
CA LEU A 41 15.68 26.38 22.81
C LEU A 41 16.38 25.40 21.85
N GLU A 42 17.48 24.77 22.27
CA GLU A 42 18.17 23.73 21.51
C GLU A 42 17.33 22.46 21.39
N GLU A 43 16.69 22.03 22.48
CA GLU A 43 15.81 20.87 22.48
C GLU A 43 14.61 21.10 21.55
N GLU A 44 13.97 22.27 21.60
CA GLU A 44 12.88 22.61 20.69
C GLU A 44 13.34 22.69 19.23
N ARG A 45 14.51 23.29 18.96
CA ARG A 45 15.10 23.29 17.60
C ARG A 45 15.38 21.88 17.09
N ALA A 46 15.91 21.00 17.95
CA ALA A 46 16.19 19.61 17.60
C ALA A 46 14.90 18.83 17.29
N LYS A 47 13.84 19.02 18.12
CA LYS A 47 12.52 18.44 17.88
C LYS A 47 11.91 18.94 16.57
N GLU A 48 11.96 20.23 16.29
CA GLU A 48 11.46 20.81 15.04
C GLU A 48 12.18 20.25 13.83
N ARG A 49 13.51 20.19 13.88
CA ARG A 49 14.32 19.58 12.82
C ARG A 49 13.94 18.12 12.58
N LEU A 50 13.78 17.34 13.64
CA LEU A 50 13.38 15.94 13.54
C LEU A 50 11.99 15.79 12.91
N LYS A 51 11.03 16.63 13.29
CA LYS A 51 9.68 16.65 12.68
C LYS A 51 9.74 16.99 11.19
N GLN A 52 10.54 17.99 10.80
CA GLN A 52 10.72 18.38 9.40
C GLN A 52 11.33 17.24 8.58
N LEU A 53 12.38 16.60 9.10
CA LEU A 53 13.03 15.49 8.42
C LEU A 53 12.10 14.28 8.31
N PHE A 54 11.35 13.95 9.36
CA PHE A 54 10.34 12.89 9.31
C PHE A 54 9.29 13.16 8.23
N ALA A 55 8.79 14.39 8.14
CA ALA A 55 7.83 14.79 7.10
C ALA A 55 8.43 14.69 5.70
N GLN A 56 9.69 15.11 5.51
CA GLN A 56 10.43 14.94 4.27
C GLN A 56 10.57 13.46 3.90
N THR A 57 10.93 12.59 4.86
CA THR A 57 11.03 11.15 4.69
C THR A 57 9.69 10.53 4.27
N GLN A 58 8.55 11.01 4.80
CA GLN A 58 7.23 10.54 4.34
C GLN A 58 6.95 10.95 2.89
N ASN A 59 7.33 12.18 2.51
CA ASN A 59 7.15 12.67 1.13
C ASN A 59 8.04 11.90 0.14
N GLU A 60 9.29 11.60 0.53
CA GLU A 60 10.22 10.76 -0.23
C GLU A 60 9.62 9.37 -0.45
N ALA A 61 9.13 8.71 0.60
CA ALA A 61 8.48 7.42 0.51
C ALA A 61 7.23 7.44 -0.38
N ALA A 62 6.43 8.52 -0.32
CA ALA A 62 5.27 8.71 -1.18
C ALA A 62 5.67 8.85 -2.66
N PHE A 63 6.74 9.60 -2.94
CA PHE A 63 7.30 9.74 -4.28
C PHE A 63 7.77 8.39 -4.83
N HIS A 64 8.59 7.65 -4.08
CA HIS A 64 9.04 6.30 -4.48
C HIS A 64 7.86 5.38 -4.77
N THR A 65 6.86 5.35 -3.89
CA THR A 65 5.65 4.54 -4.08
C THR A 65 4.96 4.91 -5.39
N ALA A 66 4.72 6.20 -5.64
CA ALA A 66 4.06 6.68 -6.85
C ALA A 66 4.85 6.35 -8.13
N SER A 67 6.19 6.36 -8.08
CA SER A 67 7.05 6.05 -9.22
C SER A 67 7.03 4.57 -9.61
N VAL A 68 7.06 3.65 -8.63
CA VAL A 68 7.16 2.20 -8.91
C VAL A 68 5.81 1.47 -8.94
N LEU A 69 4.76 2.10 -8.41
CA LEU A 69 3.41 1.51 -8.35
C LEU A 69 2.87 1.10 -9.74
N PRO A 70 2.94 1.93 -10.80
CA PRO A 70 2.41 1.55 -12.11
C PRO A 70 3.09 0.28 -12.66
N GLN A 71 4.41 0.16 -12.47
CA GLN A 71 5.18 -1.00 -12.91
C GLN A 71 4.71 -2.29 -12.24
N LEU A 72 4.48 -2.26 -10.91
CA LEU A 72 3.97 -3.42 -10.18
C LEU A 72 2.57 -3.82 -10.69
N CYS A 73 1.69 -2.84 -10.84
CA CYS A 73 0.32 -3.06 -11.27
C CYS A 73 0.26 -3.60 -12.70
N GLU A 74 1.08 -3.08 -13.62
CA GLU A 74 1.16 -3.55 -15.01
C GLU A 74 1.56 -5.04 -15.07
N GLN A 75 2.61 -5.44 -14.34
CA GLN A 75 3.03 -6.84 -14.29
C GLN A 75 1.93 -7.77 -13.75
N ILE A 76 1.20 -7.34 -12.72
CA ILE A 76 0.09 -8.13 -12.15
C ILE A 76 -1.08 -8.21 -13.13
N MET A 77 -1.44 -7.11 -13.79
CA MET A 77 -2.53 -7.07 -14.76
C MET A 77 -2.22 -7.92 -16.00
N GLU A 78 -0.98 -7.93 -16.46
CA GLU A 78 -0.50 -8.77 -17.56
C GLU A 78 -0.50 -10.26 -17.17
N PHE A 79 -0.06 -10.60 -15.96
CA PHE A 79 -0.02 -11.98 -15.49
C PHE A 79 -1.41 -12.56 -15.24
N VAL A 80 -2.31 -11.75 -14.66
CA VAL A 80 -3.70 -12.11 -14.39
C VAL A 80 -4.58 -11.44 -15.45
N ALA A 81 -4.46 -11.84 -16.72
CA ALA A 81 -5.09 -11.17 -17.87
C ALA A 81 -6.58 -11.48 -18.07
N VAL A 82 -7.43 -10.83 -17.28
CA VAL A 82 -8.90 -10.90 -17.32
C VAL A 82 -9.48 -10.41 -18.67
N GLU A 83 -8.81 -9.47 -19.35
CA GLU A 83 -9.25 -8.93 -20.64
C GLU A 83 -9.32 -10.02 -21.71
N LYS A 84 -8.34 -10.94 -21.75
CA LYS A 84 -8.32 -12.05 -22.70
C LYS A 84 -9.55 -12.95 -22.55
N ILE A 85 -9.94 -13.24 -21.31
CA ILE A 85 -11.13 -14.05 -21.01
C ILE A 85 -12.40 -13.28 -21.41
N ALA A 86 -12.47 -11.98 -21.12
CA ALA A 86 -13.60 -11.14 -21.48
C ALA A 86 -13.77 -11.02 -23.01
N GLU A 87 -12.68 -10.87 -23.75
CA GLU A 87 -12.64 -10.83 -25.22
C GLU A 87 -13.14 -12.15 -25.83
N GLN A 88 -12.65 -13.29 -25.35
CA GLN A 88 -13.14 -14.61 -25.78
C GLN A 88 -14.65 -14.73 -25.57
N LEU A 89 -15.15 -14.27 -24.42
CA LEU A 89 -16.57 -14.30 -24.10
C LEU A 89 -17.40 -13.37 -25.01
N GLN A 90 -16.84 -12.23 -25.41
CA GLN A 90 -17.45 -11.29 -26.34
C GLN A 90 -17.48 -11.84 -27.77
N ASN A 91 -16.40 -12.47 -28.22
CA ASN A 91 -16.31 -13.12 -29.53
C ASN A 91 -17.33 -14.26 -29.65
N MET A 92 -17.47 -15.12 -28.63
CA MET A 92 -18.50 -16.16 -28.62
C MET A 92 -19.94 -15.60 -28.70
N ARG A 93 -20.19 -14.42 -28.10
CA ARG A 93 -21.49 -13.75 -28.21
C ARG A 93 -21.72 -13.19 -29.62
N ALA A 94 -20.69 -12.60 -30.23
CA ALA A 94 -20.74 -12.06 -31.58
C ALA A 94 -20.93 -13.17 -32.63
N GLU A 95 -20.22 -14.29 -32.50
CA GLU A 95 -20.39 -15.46 -33.36
C GLU A 95 -21.80 -16.05 -33.25
N LYS A 96 -22.34 -16.16 -32.03
CA LYS A 96 -23.72 -16.63 -31.84
C LYS A 96 -24.74 -15.69 -32.49
N ARG A 97 -24.55 -14.37 -32.37
CA ARG A 97 -25.40 -13.37 -33.04
C ARG A 97 -25.29 -13.46 -34.57
N LYS A 98 -24.09 -13.64 -35.12
CA LYS A 98 -23.89 -13.83 -36.56
C LYS A 98 -24.58 -15.08 -37.08
N LYS A 99 -24.47 -16.21 -36.37
CA LYS A 99 -25.18 -17.46 -36.72
C LYS A 99 -26.69 -17.30 -36.66
N GLN A 100 -27.21 -16.64 -35.63
CA GLN A 100 -28.63 -16.38 -35.48
C GLN A 100 -29.18 -15.50 -36.62
N ASN A 101 -28.45 -14.45 -37.00
CA ASN A 101 -28.81 -13.63 -38.18
C ASN A 101 -28.74 -14.43 -39.50
N MET A 102 -27.78 -15.35 -39.66
CA MET A 102 -27.71 -16.21 -40.86
C MET A 102 -28.84 -17.25 -40.94
N ASP A 103 -29.37 -17.70 -39.80
CA ASP A 103 -30.53 -18.59 -39.76
C ASP A 103 -31.85 -17.83 -39.98
N ASP A 104 -31.95 -16.59 -39.50
CA ASP A 104 -33.08 -15.68 -39.78
C ASP A 104 -33.14 -15.27 -41.26
N ASP A 105 -31.98 -15.06 -41.93
CA ASP A 105 -31.91 -14.79 -43.37
C ASP A 105 -32.26 -16.04 -44.23
N LYS A 106 -32.00 -17.25 -43.72
CA LYS A 106 -32.37 -18.51 -44.39
C LYS A 106 -33.87 -18.83 -44.30
N HIS A 107 -34.60 -18.23 -43.36
CA HIS A 107 -36.07 -18.33 -43.34
C HIS A 107 -36.77 -17.41 -44.36
N SER A 108 -36.02 -16.65 -45.17
CA SER A 108 -36.52 -15.87 -46.32
C SER A 108 -36.47 -16.63 -47.66
N VAL A 109 -35.78 -17.78 -47.77
CA VAL A 109 -35.72 -18.56 -49.02
C VAL A 109 -35.75 -20.06 -48.74
N LEU A 110 -36.76 -20.73 -49.27
CA LEU A 110 -37.06 -22.16 -49.13
C LEU A 110 -35.89 -23.08 -49.57
N SER A 111 -35.65 -24.10 -48.74
CA SER A 111 -35.30 -25.50 -49.07
C SER A 111 -33.94 -25.90 -49.69
N LEU A 112 -33.49 -27.06 -49.18
CA LEU A 112 -32.77 -28.16 -49.85
C LEU A 112 -31.23 -28.20 -49.80
N GLY A 113 -30.73 -29.15 -49.02
CA GLY A 113 -29.56 -29.97 -49.37
C GLY A 113 -28.22 -29.55 -48.76
N THR A 114 -27.75 -30.35 -47.81
CA THR A 114 -26.48 -31.11 -47.86
C THR A 114 -25.90 -31.20 -46.44
N GLU A 115 -26.03 -32.39 -45.86
CA GLU A 115 -25.25 -32.81 -44.69
C GLU A 115 -23.80 -33.03 -45.14
N THR A 116 -22.90 -32.13 -44.75
CA THR A 116 -21.46 -32.39 -44.80
C THR A 116 -20.89 -32.31 -43.41
N THR A 117 -20.51 -33.49 -42.95
CA THR A 117 -19.67 -33.83 -41.80
C THR A 117 -18.57 -32.82 -41.51
N ALA A 118 -18.77 -32.00 -40.47
CA ALA A 118 -17.71 -31.22 -39.85
C ALA A 118 -17.05 -32.06 -38.76
N SER A 119 -15.95 -32.73 -39.11
CA SER A 119 -15.05 -33.38 -38.16
C SER A 119 -13.72 -32.63 -38.08
N MET A 120 -13.28 -32.46 -36.83
CA MET A 120 -11.89 -32.29 -36.37
C MET A 120 -11.18 -30.97 -36.68
N ALA A 121 -11.33 -30.03 -35.74
CA ALA A 121 -10.23 -29.18 -35.29
C ALA A 121 -10.21 -29.22 -33.75
N ASP A 122 -9.29 -30.03 -33.25
CA ASP A 122 -8.91 -30.18 -31.86
C ASP A 122 -8.23 -28.89 -31.37
N GLY A 123 -8.66 -28.41 -30.21
CA GLY A 123 -8.42 -27.06 -29.73
C GLY A 123 -9.48 -26.68 -28.70
N GLN A 124 -9.46 -27.42 -27.58
CA GLN A 124 -10.16 -27.20 -26.31
C GLN A 124 -11.09 -25.96 -26.28
N LYS A 125 -12.29 -26.06 -26.87
CA LYS A 125 -13.31 -25.01 -26.74
C LYS A 125 -13.89 -25.06 -25.34
N MET A 126 -13.32 -24.27 -24.44
CA MET A 126 -13.86 -24.02 -23.11
C MET A 126 -15.35 -23.64 -23.22
N SER A 127 -16.20 -24.33 -22.46
CA SER A 127 -17.63 -24.05 -22.43
C SER A 127 -17.88 -22.64 -21.91
N LYS A 128 -18.91 -21.96 -22.42
CA LYS A 128 -19.30 -20.61 -21.97
C LYS A 128 -19.46 -20.52 -20.44
N ILE A 129 -19.89 -21.60 -19.79
CA ILE A 129 -20.04 -21.65 -18.32
C ILE A 129 -18.66 -21.65 -17.65
N GLN A 130 -17.72 -22.42 -18.18
CA GLN A 130 -16.34 -22.49 -17.68
C GLN A 130 -15.66 -21.12 -17.81
N LEU A 131 -15.83 -20.41 -18.93
CA LEU A 131 -15.27 -19.06 -19.11
C LEU A 131 -15.83 -18.03 -18.12
N TRP A 132 -17.12 -18.12 -17.75
CA TRP A 132 -17.68 -17.24 -16.72
C TRP A 132 -17.14 -17.56 -15.32
N ASP A 133 -16.88 -18.84 -15.05
CA ASP A 133 -16.30 -19.28 -13.79
C ASP A 133 -14.84 -18.84 -13.68
N GLU A 134 -14.06 -19.03 -14.74
CA GLU A 134 -12.69 -18.56 -14.85
C GLU A 134 -12.61 -17.03 -14.75
N LEU A 135 -13.50 -16.30 -15.44
CA LEU A 135 -13.59 -14.84 -15.34
C LEU A 135 -13.85 -14.38 -13.90
N LYS A 136 -14.75 -15.07 -13.17
CA LYS A 136 -15.03 -14.78 -11.76
C LYS A 136 -13.78 -14.98 -10.91
N ILE A 137 -13.09 -16.12 -11.05
CA ILE A 137 -11.89 -16.42 -10.27
C ILE A 137 -10.77 -15.43 -10.57
N GLU A 138 -10.44 -15.19 -11.85
CA GLU A 138 -9.33 -14.32 -12.21
C GLU A 138 -9.62 -12.84 -11.93
N SER A 139 -10.86 -12.36 -12.11
CA SER A 139 -11.22 -10.96 -11.77
C SER A 139 -11.09 -10.69 -10.27
N LEU A 140 -11.56 -11.63 -9.43
CA LEU A 140 -11.44 -11.52 -7.98
C LEU A 140 -9.99 -11.70 -7.52
N THR A 141 -9.26 -12.63 -8.14
CA THR A 141 -7.83 -12.83 -7.88
C THR A 141 -7.05 -11.57 -8.19
N ARG A 142 -7.31 -10.92 -9.33
CA ARG A 142 -6.65 -9.68 -9.73
C ARG A 142 -6.87 -8.57 -8.72
N ILE A 143 -8.13 -8.22 -8.43
CA ILE A 143 -8.42 -7.08 -7.55
C ILE A 143 -7.88 -7.30 -6.13
N VAL A 144 -8.01 -8.52 -5.60
CA VAL A 144 -7.48 -8.85 -4.27
C VAL A 144 -5.96 -8.79 -4.29
N THR A 145 -5.30 -9.37 -5.29
CA THR A 145 -3.83 -9.31 -5.42
C THR A 145 -3.36 -7.86 -5.50
N LEU A 146 -4.00 -7.02 -6.31
CA LEU A 146 -3.64 -5.61 -6.42
C LEU A 146 -3.76 -4.89 -5.07
N ILE A 147 -4.86 -5.09 -4.33
CA ILE A 147 -5.02 -4.54 -2.98
C ILE A 147 -3.86 -4.96 -2.05
N TYR A 148 -3.52 -6.25 -2.03
CA TYR A 148 -2.42 -6.76 -1.20
C TYR A 148 -1.07 -6.21 -1.65
N CYS A 149 -0.73 -6.31 -2.93
CA CYS A 149 0.56 -5.91 -3.45
C CYS A 149 0.81 -4.40 -3.33
N VAL A 150 -0.20 -3.56 -3.54
CA VAL A 150 -0.08 -2.11 -3.34
C VAL A 150 0.10 -1.76 -1.87
N SER A 151 -0.65 -2.43 -0.98
CA SER A 151 -0.48 -2.25 0.47
C SER A 151 0.90 -2.70 0.95
N LEU A 152 1.36 -3.87 0.49
CA LEU A 152 2.67 -4.44 0.78
C LEU A 152 3.80 -3.55 0.27
N LEU A 153 3.68 -3.02 -0.96
CA LEU A 153 4.66 -2.11 -1.55
C LEU A 153 4.76 -0.82 -0.74
N ASN A 154 3.63 -0.18 -0.45
CA ASN A 154 3.62 1.05 0.35
C ASN A 154 4.19 0.79 1.75
N TYR A 155 3.77 -0.30 2.40
CA TYR A 155 4.28 -0.76 3.71
C TYR A 155 5.79 -0.90 3.72
N LEU A 156 6.34 -1.63 2.74
CA LEU A 156 7.77 -1.88 2.64
C LEU A 156 8.56 -0.59 2.37
N ILE A 157 8.10 0.25 1.43
CA ILE A 157 8.77 1.50 1.09
C ILE A 157 8.82 2.42 2.30
N ARG A 158 7.69 2.74 2.95
CA ARG A 158 7.74 3.66 4.11
C ARG A 158 8.55 3.06 5.25
N LEU A 159 8.43 1.77 5.53
CA LEU A 159 9.23 1.11 6.56
C LEU A 159 10.73 1.32 6.29
N GLN A 160 11.18 1.02 5.07
CA GLN A 160 12.60 1.11 4.71
C GLN A 160 13.10 2.55 4.61
N THR A 161 12.32 3.47 4.04
CA THR A 161 12.68 4.89 3.99
C THR A 161 12.77 5.49 5.40
N ASN A 162 11.96 5.06 6.36
CA ASN A 162 12.10 5.51 7.76
C ASN A 162 13.35 4.92 8.44
N ILE A 163 13.69 3.64 8.19
CA ILE A 163 14.95 3.05 8.67
C ILE A 163 16.15 3.81 8.09
N VAL A 164 16.18 4.03 6.78
CA VAL A 164 17.24 4.75 6.08
C VAL A 164 17.30 6.21 6.56
N GLY A 165 16.16 6.88 6.68
CA GLY A 165 16.07 8.25 7.17
C GLY A 165 16.63 8.41 8.58
N ARG A 166 16.35 7.46 9.47
CA ARG A 166 16.96 7.39 10.81
C ARG A 166 18.48 7.21 10.73
N LYS A 167 18.97 6.26 9.93
CA LYS A 167 20.40 6.02 9.74
C LYS A 167 21.13 7.22 9.14
N ARG A 168 20.48 7.97 8.24
CA ARG A 168 20.99 9.23 7.69
C ARG A 168 21.10 10.32 8.75
N TYR A 169 20.10 10.41 9.63
CA TYR A 169 20.10 11.37 10.73
C TYR A 169 21.24 11.09 11.73
N GLN A 170 21.50 9.82 12.04
CA GLN A 170 22.57 9.42 12.98
C GLN A 170 23.99 9.55 12.38
N ASN A 171 24.17 9.23 11.10
CA ASN A 171 25.50 9.13 10.47
C ASN A 171 25.91 10.40 9.70
N GLU A 172 25.69 11.59 10.29
CA GLU A 172 25.87 12.92 9.66
C GLU A 172 26.76 12.95 8.39
N ALA A 173 26.12 13.15 7.23
CA ALA A 173 26.73 13.62 5.97
C ALA A 173 28.00 12.91 5.45
N GLY A 174 28.18 11.61 5.72
CA GLY A 174 29.23 10.79 5.08
C GLY A 174 28.81 10.19 3.72
N PRO A 175 29.76 9.62 2.94
CA PRO A 175 29.48 8.88 1.70
C PRO A 175 28.52 7.69 1.88
N ALA A 176 28.26 7.28 3.13
CA ALA A 176 27.30 6.25 3.49
C ALA A 176 25.86 6.55 3.04
N GLY A 177 25.47 7.83 2.95
CA GLY A 177 24.11 8.24 2.52
C GLY A 177 23.72 7.67 1.15
N ALA A 178 24.63 7.80 0.17
CA ALA A 178 24.42 7.28 -1.19
C ALA A 178 24.38 5.74 -1.24
N THR A 179 25.08 5.06 -0.34
CA THR A 179 25.03 3.59 -0.22
C THR A 179 23.68 3.12 0.31
N TYR A 180 23.07 3.86 1.24
CA TYR A 180 21.72 3.55 1.74
C TYR A 180 20.63 3.78 0.69
N ASP A 181 20.76 4.81 -0.16
CA ASP A 181 19.86 5.02 -1.32
C ASP A 181 19.87 3.82 -2.26
N MET A 182 21.06 3.40 -2.67
CA MET A 182 21.22 2.23 -3.54
C MET A 182 20.66 0.95 -2.90
N SER A 183 20.82 0.80 -1.58
CA SER A 183 20.29 -0.35 -0.84
C SER A 183 18.76 -0.34 -0.73
N LEU A 184 18.15 0.84 -0.61
CA LEU A 184 16.70 1.03 -0.54
C LEU A 184 16.03 0.52 -1.82
N GLU A 185 16.54 0.94 -2.98
CA GLU A 185 15.98 0.52 -4.27
C GLU A 185 16.06 -0.99 -4.51
N GLN A 186 17.17 -1.60 -4.07
CA GLN A 186 17.38 -3.03 -4.22
C GLN A 186 16.41 -3.88 -3.39
N CYS A 187 15.95 -3.38 -2.25
CA CYS A 187 15.09 -4.13 -1.35
C CYS A 187 13.67 -4.33 -1.89
N TYR A 188 12.97 -3.24 -2.25
CA TYR A 188 11.60 -3.34 -2.76
C TYR A 188 11.53 -3.93 -4.18
N THR A 189 12.65 -3.96 -4.91
CA THR A 189 12.77 -4.66 -6.21
C THR A 189 12.47 -6.16 -6.10
N TRP A 190 12.65 -6.78 -4.94
CA TRP A 190 12.22 -8.17 -4.73
C TRP A 190 10.71 -8.33 -4.93
N LEU A 191 9.93 -7.48 -4.27
CA LEU A 191 8.47 -7.47 -4.43
C LEU A 191 8.10 -7.18 -5.88
N LEU A 192 8.77 -6.22 -6.53
CA LEU A 192 8.51 -5.81 -7.92
C LEU A 192 8.84 -6.87 -8.98
N THR A 193 9.70 -7.86 -8.69
CA THR A 193 10.16 -8.83 -9.71
C THR A 193 9.64 -10.25 -9.47
N ARG A 194 9.56 -10.66 -8.20
CA ARG A 194 9.28 -12.06 -7.84
C ARG A 194 8.27 -12.20 -6.70
N GLY A 195 8.32 -11.31 -5.72
CA GLY A 195 7.52 -11.42 -4.49
C GLY A 195 6.01 -11.43 -4.75
N TRP A 196 5.53 -10.64 -5.72
CA TRP A 196 4.12 -10.55 -6.08
C TRP A 196 3.52 -11.86 -6.61
N LYS A 197 4.32 -12.74 -7.23
CA LYS A 197 3.83 -14.01 -7.81
C LYS A 197 3.32 -14.95 -6.72
N SER A 198 4.06 -15.04 -5.61
CA SER A 198 3.64 -15.82 -4.43
C SER A 198 2.32 -15.28 -3.85
N VAL A 199 2.13 -13.96 -3.86
CA VAL A 199 0.88 -13.32 -3.43
C VAL A 199 -0.27 -13.72 -4.36
N VAL A 200 -0.07 -13.64 -5.69
CA VAL A 200 -1.08 -14.07 -6.68
C VAL A 200 -1.48 -15.52 -6.45
N ASP A 201 -0.52 -16.43 -6.26
CA ASP A 201 -0.82 -17.84 -6.06
C ASP A 201 -1.59 -18.10 -4.76
N ASN A 202 -1.22 -17.44 -3.67
CA ASN A 202 -1.94 -17.53 -2.40
C ASN A 202 -3.37 -17.00 -2.52
N VAL A 203 -3.52 -15.82 -3.14
CA VAL A 203 -4.83 -15.19 -3.38
C VAL A 203 -5.69 -16.06 -4.29
N ARG A 204 -5.15 -16.58 -5.40
CA ARG A 204 -5.88 -17.42 -6.35
C ARG A 204 -6.45 -18.66 -5.66
N ARG A 205 -5.64 -19.37 -4.88
CA ARG A 205 -6.09 -20.53 -4.10
C ARG A 205 -7.21 -20.16 -3.12
N SER A 206 -7.05 -19.03 -2.42
CA SER A 206 -8.04 -18.55 -1.45
C SER A 206 -9.36 -18.14 -2.10
N VAL A 207 -9.31 -17.45 -3.25
CA VAL A 207 -10.48 -17.07 -4.03
C VAL A 207 -11.18 -18.31 -4.57
N GLN A 208 -10.45 -19.29 -5.10
CA GLN A 208 -11.01 -20.56 -5.55
C GLN A 208 -11.75 -21.25 -4.39
N GLN A 209 -11.11 -21.44 -3.24
CA GLN A 209 -11.73 -22.09 -2.08
C GLN A 209 -13.04 -21.43 -1.62
N VAL A 210 -13.15 -20.10 -1.70
CA VAL A 210 -14.35 -19.37 -1.27
C VAL A 210 -15.42 -19.32 -2.36
N PHE A 211 -15.04 -19.15 -3.63
CA PHE A 211 -15.96 -18.87 -4.72
C PHE A 211 -16.30 -20.07 -5.61
N THR A 212 -15.69 -21.27 -5.44
CA THR A 212 -16.02 -22.47 -6.25
C THR A 212 -17.52 -22.80 -6.23
N GLY A 213 -18.19 -22.66 -5.09
CA GLY A 213 -19.63 -22.94 -4.96
C GLY A 213 -20.57 -21.80 -5.40
N VAL A 214 -20.04 -20.63 -5.75
CA VAL A 214 -20.84 -19.43 -6.04
C VAL A 214 -21.06 -19.30 -7.53
N ASN A 215 -22.33 -19.29 -7.96
CA ASN A 215 -22.65 -19.16 -9.38
C ASN A 215 -22.34 -17.73 -9.89
N PRO A 216 -21.61 -17.54 -11.01
CA PRO A 216 -21.31 -16.23 -11.59
C PRO A 216 -22.54 -15.35 -11.89
N ARG A 217 -23.73 -15.95 -12.04
CA ARG A 217 -25.00 -15.24 -12.31
C ARG A 217 -25.86 -15.00 -11.07
N GLN A 218 -25.41 -15.46 -9.90
CA GLN A 218 -26.15 -15.28 -8.65
C GLN A 218 -26.29 -13.79 -8.30
N ASN A 219 -27.42 -13.45 -7.69
CA ASN A 219 -27.61 -12.15 -7.06
C ASN A 219 -27.07 -12.20 -5.64
N LEU A 220 -26.14 -11.32 -5.31
CA LEU A 220 -25.54 -11.19 -4.00
C LEU A 220 -25.81 -9.78 -3.48
N SER A 221 -26.17 -9.67 -2.20
CA SER A 221 -26.15 -8.41 -1.47
C SER A 221 -24.71 -7.95 -1.22
N LEU A 222 -24.54 -6.66 -0.93
CA LEU A 222 -23.24 -6.10 -0.56
C LEU A 222 -22.66 -6.80 0.67
N ASP A 223 -23.50 -7.13 1.66
CA ASP A 223 -23.10 -7.79 2.90
C ASP A 223 -22.64 -9.24 2.68
N GLU A 224 -23.38 -10.01 1.86
CA GLU A 224 -22.96 -11.36 1.45
C GLU A 224 -21.60 -11.31 0.71
N PHE A 225 -21.41 -10.32 -0.18
CA PHE A 225 -20.15 -10.16 -0.90
C PHE A 225 -19.00 -9.73 0.03
N ALA A 226 -19.24 -8.81 0.96
CA ALA A 226 -18.26 -8.39 1.96
C ALA A 226 -17.84 -9.56 2.85
N THR A 227 -18.79 -10.41 3.26
CA THR A 227 -18.52 -11.62 4.04
C THR A 227 -17.65 -12.61 3.28
N LEU A 228 -17.94 -12.84 1.99
CA LEU A 228 -17.11 -13.70 1.13
C LEU A 228 -15.69 -13.13 0.97
N LEU A 229 -15.55 -11.82 0.73
CA LEU A 229 -14.24 -11.18 0.67
C LEU A 229 -13.49 -11.25 1.98
N LYS A 230 -14.18 -11.09 3.12
CA LYS A 230 -13.54 -11.22 4.44
C LYS A 230 -13.02 -12.63 4.66
N ARG A 231 -13.76 -13.65 4.21
CA ARG A 231 -13.29 -15.05 4.24
C ARG A 231 -12.05 -15.25 3.36
N VAL A 232 -12.01 -14.65 2.17
CA VAL A 232 -10.80 -14.66 1.32
C VAL A 232 -9.63 -14.01 2.06
N GLN A 233 -9.84 -12.84 2.69
CA GLN A 233 -8.78 -12.19 3.48
C GLN A 233 -8.26 -13.08 4.62
N THR A 234 -9.15 -13.75 5.36
CA THR A 234 -8.75 -14.65 6.44
C THR A 234 -7.86 -15.78 5.92
N LEU A 235 -8.23 -16.41 4.80
CA LEU A 235 -7.42 -17.48 4.19
C LEU A 235 -6.08 -16.99 3.66
N VAL A 236 -6.07 -15.79 3.05
CA VAL A 236 -4.85 -15.17 2.52
C VAL A 236 -3.87 -14.80 3.63
N ASN A 237 -4.36 -14.23 4.73
CA ASN A 237 -3.55 -13.83 5.88
C ASN A 237 -3.11 -15.01 6.73
N SER A 238 -3.95 -16.03 6.87
CA SER A 238 -3.72 -17.19 7.72
C SER A 238 -4.12 -18.48 6.98
N PRO A 239 -3.24 -18.99 6.11
CA PRO A 239 -3.49 -20.24 5.41
C PRO A 239 -3.64 -21.38 6.42
N PRO A 240 -4.62 -22.29 6.25
CA PRO A 240 -4.95 -23.31 7.26
C PRO A 240 -3.80 -24.30 7.56
N TYR A 241 -2.81 -24.39 6.67
CA TYR A 241 -1.64 -25.26 6.82
C TYR A 241 -0.36 -24.50 7.21
N SER A 242 -0.43 -23.18 7.35
CA SER A 242 0.74 -22.37 7.68
C SER A 242 0.91 -22.28 9.20
N THR A 243 2.05 -22.75 9.70
CA THR A 243 2.47 -22.55 11.09
C THR A 243 3.18 -21.21 11.28
N THR A 244 3.49 -20.48 10.20
CA THR A 244 4.22 -19.22 10.29
C THR A 244 3.25 -18.06 10.56
N PRO A 245 3.56 -17.18 11.54
CA PRO A 245 2.72 -16.04 11.89
C PRO A 245 2.73 -14.94 10.82
N ASN A 246 3.72 -14.94 9.91
CA ASN A 246 3.84 -13.93 8.85
C ASN A 246 3.94 -14.58 7.46
N THR A 247 2.80 -14.64 6.78
CA THR A 247 2.65 -15.24 5.45
C THR A 247 3.38 -14.46 4.35
N PHE A 248 3.64 -13.16 4.53
CA PHE A 248 4.11 -12.28 3.45
C PHE A 248 5.59 -11.93 3.52
N LEU A 249 6.31 -12.33 4.57
CA LEU A 249 7.72 -11.98 4.72
C LEU A 249 8.57 -12.42 3.53
N THR A 250 8.35 -13.64 3.02
CA THR A 250 9.07 -14.20 1.86
C THR A 250 8.67 -13.53 0.54
N SER A 251 7.48 -12.91 0.49
CA SER A 251 7.04 -12.07 -0.61
C SER A 251 7.64 -10.66 -0.55
N LEU A 252 7.84 -10.12 0.65
CA LEU A 252 8.36 -8.76 0.85
C LEU A 252 9.88 -8.68 0.75
N LEU A 253 10.59 -9.64 1.33
CA LEU A 253 12.05 -9.62 1.43
C LEU A 253 12.67 -10.83 0.71
N PRO A 254 13.84 -10.66 0.09
CA PRO A 254 14.52 -11.76 -0.58
C PRO A 254 14.97 -12.82 0.44
N PRO A 255 14.96 -14.12 0.06
CA PRO A 255 15.59 -15.18 0.83
C PRO A 255 17.09 -14.91 1.05
N ARG A 256 17.63 -15.40 2.18
CA ARG A 256 19.05 -15.24 2.57
C ARG A 256 20.05 -15.67 1.49
N GLU A 257 19.69 -16.66 0.67
CA GLU A 257 20.53 -17.15 -0.43
C GLU A 257 20.64 -16.15 -1.59
N LEU A 258 19.53 -15.51 -1.94
CA LEU A 258 19.51 -14.47 -3.00
C LEU A 258 20.06 -13.14 -2.52
N GLU A 259 20.07 -12.92 -1.20
CA GLU A 259 20.79 -11.84 -0.54
C GLU A 259 22.30 -11.98 -0.78
N GLN A 260 22.88 -13.18 -0.58
CA GLN A 260 24.32 -13.44 -0.79
C GLN A 260 24.78 -13.17 -2.23
N LEU A 261 24.00 -13.61 -3.22
CA LEU A 261 24.32 -13.36 -4.63
C LEU A 261 24.27 -11.86 -5.00
N ARG A 262 23.41 -11.08 -4.34
CA ARG A 262 23.34 -9.63 -4.55
C ARG A 262 24.47 -8.90 -3.82
N LEU A 263 24.81 -9.35 -2.61
CA LEU A 263 25.97 -8.90 -1.85
C LEU A 263 27.27 -9.12 -2.63
N GLU A 264 27.40 -10.26 -3.33
CA GLU A 264 28.55 -10.52 -4.20
C GLU A 264 28.63 -9.56 -5.40
N LYS A 265 27.49 -9.26 -6.04
CA LYS A 265 27.42 -8.24 -7.11
C LYS A 265 27.73 -6.84 -6.59
N GLU A 266 27.23 -6.48 -5.42
CA GLU A 266 27.48 -5.20 -4.75
C GLU A 266 28.98 -5.05 -4.42
N LYS A 267 29.62 -6.10 -3.89
CA LYS A 267 31.07 -6.16 -3.63
C LYS A 267 31.92 -6.04 -4.89
N GLN A 268 31.43 -6.50 -6.04
CA GLN A 268 32.12 -6.34 -7.33
C GLN A 268 32.02 -4.89 -7.86
N SER A 269 31.00 -4.14 -7.45
CA SER A 269 30.80 -2.74 -7.84
C SER A 269 31.41 -1.69 -6.89
N LEU A 270 31.72 -2.05 -5.64
CA LEU A 270 32.27 -1.15 -4.62
C LEU A 270 33.76 -1.43 -4.34
N SER A 271 34.56 -0.38 -4.18
CA SER A 271 36.01 -0.45 -3.89
C SER A 271 36.31 -1.18 -2.56
N PRO A 272 37.46 -1.88 -2.43
CA PRO A 272 37.77 -2.82 -1.32
C PRO A 272 37.97 -2.20 0.08
N ASN A 273 37.68 -0.92 0.30
CA ASN A 273 37.95 -0.21 1.56
C ASN A 273 36.75 -0.07 2.52
N TYR A 274 35.60 -0.69 2.25
CA TYR A 274 34.46 -0.65 3.17
C TYR A 274 34.66 -1.63 4.33
N THR A 275 35.03 -1.09 5.49
CA THR A 275 35.18 -1.82 6.77
C THR A 275 33.84 -2.03 7.51
N TYR A 276 32.77 -1.38 7.04
CA TYR A 276 31.41 -1.50 7.60
C TYR A 276 30.66 -2.64 6.91
N GLY A 277 29.84 -3.39 7.68
CA GLY A 277 28.96 -4.44 7.16
C GLY A 277 28.06 -3.93 6.03
N SER A 278 27.52 -4.83 5.18
CA SER A 278 26.71 -4.39 4.04
C SER A 278 25.45 -3.64 4.52
N PRO A 279 25.26 -2.37 4.12
CA PRO A 279 24.07 -1.60 4.45
C PRO A 279 22.76 -2.26 4.00
N LEU A 280 22.81 -3.01 2.89
CA LEU A 280 21.70 -3.80 2.39
C LEU A 280 21.30 -4.91 3.37
N LYS A 281 22.29 -5.65 3.90
CA LYS A 281 22.03 -6.73 4.86
C LYS A 281 21.40 -6.20 6.14
N ASP A 282 21.91 -5.08 6.65
CA ASP A 282 21.37 -4.46 7.86
C ASP A 282 19.96 -3.93 7.64
N LEU A 283 19.69 -3.33 6.48
CA LEU A 283 18.36 -2.85 6.10
C LEU A 283 17.36 -4.00 5.97
N VAL A 284 17.72 -5.10 5.30
CA VAL A 284 16.86 -6.29 5.14
C VAL A 284 16.56 -6.93 6.50
N PHE A 285 17.58 -7.09 7.35
CA PHE A 285 17.43 -7.68 8.67
C PHE A 285 16.51 -6.85 9.58
N GLU A 286 16.79 -5.56 9.69
CA GLU A 286 15.98 -4.63 10.49
C GLU A 286 14.54 -4.53 9.95
N SER A 287 14.39 -4.54 8.62
CA SER A 287 13.07 -4.62 7.99
C SER A 287 12.31 -5.87 8.43
N ALA A 288 12.96 -7.03 8.40
CA ALA A 288 12.34 -8.29 8.81
C ALA A 288 11.89 -8.24 10.28
N GLN A 289 12.69 -7.66 11.17
CA GLN A 289 12.34 -7.49 12.58
C GLN A 289 11.09 -6.63 12.78
N HIS A 290 11.02 -5.48 12.11
CA HIS A 290 9.84 -4.61 12.20
C HIS A 290 8.59 -5.26 11.57
N ILE A 291 8.73 -5.94 10.42
CA ILE A 291 7.63 -6.65 9.75
C ILE A 291 7.08 -7.79 10.63
N GLN A 292 7.94 -8.50 11.37
CA GLN A 292 7.55 -9.58 12.27
C GLN A 292 7.07 -9.11 13.65
N SER A 293 7.32 -7.85 14.02
CA SER A 293 6.89 -7.30 15.31
C SER A 293 5.35 -7.27 15.45
N PRO A 294 4.80 -7.35 16.68
CA PRO A 294 3.35 -7.26 16.90
C PRO A 294 2.74 -5.97 16.33
N GLN A 295 3.44 -4.84 16.48
CA GLN A 295 3.02 -3.54 15.95
C GLN A 295 3.06 -3.52 14.41
N GLY A 296 4.08 -4.13 13.82
CA GLY A 296 4.19 -4.30 12.37
C GLY A 296 3.05 -5.14 11.80
N MET A 297 2.77 -6.30 12.40
CA MET A 297 1.66 -7.16 12.00
C MET A 297 0.29 -6.46 12.15
N SER A 298 0.09 -5.73 13.25
CA SER A 298 -1.15 -4.96 13.46
C SER A 298 -1.31 -3.85 12.42
N SER A 299 -0.24 -3.12 12.12
CA SER A 299 -0.24 -2.06 11.10
C SER A 299 -0.51 -2.63 9.72
N PHE A 300 0.12 -3.75 9.37
CA PHE A 300 -0.11 -4.45 8.11
C PHE A 300 -1.57 -4.89 7.96
N ARG A 301 -2.17 -5.46 9.00
CA ARG A 301 -3.58 -5.83 8.98
C ARG A 301 -4.49 -4.61 8.80
N ALA A 302 -4.20 -3.52 9.51
CA ALA A 302 -4.99 -2.29 9.43
C ALA A 302 -4.99 -1.66 8.03
N ILE A 303 -3.84 -1.60 7.35
CA ILE A 303 -3.76 -1.05 5.99
C ILE A 303 -4.49 -1.91 4.95
N ILE A 304 -4.45 -3.25 5.11
CA ILE A 304 -5.19 -4.17 4.24
C ILE A 304 -6.70 -4.00 4.47
N ASP A 305 -7.13 -4.03 5.73
CA ASP A 305 -8.55 -3.85 6.10
C ASP A 305 -9.09 -2.51 5.55
N GLN A 306 -8.30 -1.43 5.67
CA GLN A 306 -8.66 -0.12 5.13
C GLN A 306 -8.75 -0.11 3.59
N SER A 307 -7.83 -0.78 2.89
CA SER A 307 -7.87 -0.88 1.42
C SER A 307 -9.10 -1.65 0.93
N PHE A 308 -9.49 -2.71 1.62
CA PHE A 308 -10.72 -3.45 1.32
C PHE A 308 -11.98 -2.64 1.62
N LYS A 309 -11.96 -1.80 2.65
CA LYS A 309 -13.05 -0.87 2.95
C LYS A 309 -13.26 0.10 1.79
N VAL A 310 -12.19 0.70 1.26
CA VAL A 310 -12.27 1.56 0.05
C VAL A 310 -12.87 0.79 -1.12
N PHE A 311 -12.43 -0.45 -1.37
CA PHE A 311 -13.01 -1.26 -2.44
C PHE A 311 -14.51 -1.48 -2.27
N LEU A 312 -14.96 -1.86 -1.07
CA LEU A 312 -16.37 -2.08 -0.77
C LEU A 312 -17.20 -0.79 -0.89
N GLU A 313 -16.66 0.35 -0.49
CA GLU A 313 -17.28 1.67 -0.70
C GLU A 313 -17.43 1.97 -2.20
N LYS A 314 -16.41 1.72 -3.03
CA LYS A 314 -16.51 1.88 -4.49
C LYS A 314 -17.49 0.91 -5.14
N VAL A 315 -17.60 -0.30 -4.61
CA VAL A 315 -18.64 -1.25 -5.02
C VAL A 315 -20.01 -0.69 -4.66
N ASN A 316 -20.21 -0.17 -3.46
CA ASN A 316 -21.47 0.42 -3.02
C ASN A 316 -21.86 1.65 -3.87
N GLU A 317 -20.94 2.60 -4.07
CA GLU A 317 -21.13 3.79 -4.91
C GLU A 317 -21.62 3.43 -6.32
N SER A 318 -21.03 2.39 -6.93
CA SER A 318 -21.39 1.94 -8.27
C SER A 318 -22.84 1.45 -8.39
N GLN A 319 -23.51 1.12 -7.27
CA GLN A 319 -24.90 0.67 -7.25
C GLN A 319 -25.92 1.82 -7.28
N TYR A 320 -25.47 3.06 -7.00
CA TYR A 320 -26.29 4.27 -7.01
C TYR A 320 -26.11 5.10 -8.29
N VAL A 321 -25.04 4.87 -9.05
CA VAL A 321 -24.84 5.50 -10.36
C VAL A 321 -25.76 4.83 -11.37
N ASN A 322 -26.90 5.47 -11.66
CA ASN A 322 -27.70 5.14 -12.83
C ASN A 322 -26.83 5.32 -14.10
N PRO A 323 -26.88 4.42 -15.09
CA PRO A 323 -26.24 4.68 -16.37
C PRO A 323 -26.83 5.97 -16.98
N PRO A 324 -26.03 6.81 -17.68
CA PRO A 324 -26.58 7.95 -18.39
C PRO A 324 -27.64 7.46 -19.38
N SER A 325 -28.88 7.93 -19.18
CA SER A 325 -29.98 7.67 -20.10
C SER A 325 -29.69 8.35 -21.43
N THR A 326 -29.14 7.60 -22.39
CA THR A 326 -29.11 8.04 -23.78
C THR A 326 -30.54 7.99 -24.33
N GLY A 327 -31.12 9.16 -24.58
CA GLY A 327 -32.26 9.36 -25.49
C GLY A 327 -33.64 9.42 -24.84
N GLY A 328 -34.18 10.64 -24.66
CA GLY A 328 -35.61 10.86 -24.45
C GLY A 328 -35.98 12.05 -23.57
N LYS A 329 -36.17 13.23 -24.21
CA LYS A 329 -36.82 14.47 -23.75
C LYS A 329 -36.92 14.75 -22.23
N ARG A 330 -36.18 15.78 -21.80
CA ARG A 330 -36.37 16.50 -20.54
C ARG A 330 -37.74 17.19 -20.52
N ILE A 331 -38.53 16.93 -19.47
CA ILE A 331 -39.32 17.97 -18.82
C ILE A 331 -38.81 18.03 -17.38
N ALA A 332 -38.21 19.17 -17.03
CA ALA A 332 -37.90 19.50 -15.66
C ALA A 332 -39.14 20.12 -15.03
N VAL A 333 -39.64 19.53 -13.95
CA VAL A 333 -40.46 20.24 -12.95
C VAL A 333 -39.96 19.74 -11.59
N GLY A 334 -39.57 20.69 -10.74
CA GLY A 334 -38.82 20.45 -9.51
C GLY A 334 -39.61 19.87 -8.36
N ALA A 335 -38.87 19.43 -7.34
CA ALA A 335 -39.17 19.62 -5.92
C ALA A 335 -38.04 18.99 -5.10
N LEU A 336 -37.69 19.64 -3.99
CA LEU A 336 -36.85 19.11 -2.93
C LEU A 336 -37.37 17.74 -2.45
N GLN A 337 -36.51 16.72 -2.49
CA GLN A 337 -36.56 15.64 -1.52
C GLN A 337 -35.12 15.11 -1.35
N PRO A 338 -34.57 15.02 -0.12
CA PRO A 338 -33.44 14.13 0.10
C PRO A 338 -33.89 12.72 -0.32
N PRO A 339 -33.05 11.91 -0.98
CA PRO A 339 -33.49 10.59 -1.41
C PRO A 339 -33.88 9.77 -0.18
N ILE A 340 -35.18 9.56 0.00
CA ILE A 340 -35.72 8.53 0.87
C ILE A 340 -35.31 7.21 0.23
N ILE A 341 -34.30 6.53 0.77
CA ILE A 341 -34.06 5.12 0.42
C ILE A 341 -34.81 4.28 1.43
N SER A 342 -36.06 4.01 1.08
CA SER A 342 -36.78 2.83 1.54
C SER A 342 -36.17 1.59 0.91
N GLY A 343 -36.03 0.50 1.68
CA GLY A 343 -36.17 -0.86 1.15
C GLY A 343 -34.93 -1.74 1.06
N GLY A 344 -34.60 -2.43 2.17
CA GLY A 344 -33.89 -3.73 2.19
C GLY A 344 -32.49 -3.83 1.55
N PRO A 345 -31.77 -4.94 1.76
CA PRO A 345 -30.49 -5.16 1.10
C PRO A 345 -30.68 -5.36 -0.41
N LYS A 346 -30.34 -4.34 -1.21
CA LYS A 346 -30.36 -4.40 -2.69
C LYS A 346 -29.39 -5.49 -3.15
N LYS A 347 -29.91 -6.54 -3.80
CA LYS A 347 -29.09 -7.62 -4.36
C LYS A 347 -28.65 -7.25 -5.78
N VAL A 348 -27.37 -7.42 -6.08
CA VAL A 348 -26.75 -7.13 -7.37
C VAL A 348 -26.19 -8.42 -7.97
N LYS A 349 -26.26 -8.56 -9.30
CA LYS A 349 -25.67 -9.69 -10.01
C LYS A 349 -24.16 -9.71 -9.79
N LEU A 350 -23.59 -10.86 -9.44
CA LEU A 350 -22.14 -11.03 -9.27
C LEU A 350 -21.35 -10.55 -10.51
N ALA A 351 -21.85 -10.81 -11.72
CA ALA A 351 -21.24 -10.29 -12.95
C ALA A 351 -21.06 -8.75 -12.97
N SER A 352 -21.96 -7.98 -12.34
CA SER A 352 -21.82 -6.53 -12.20
C SER A 352 -20.69 -6.19 -11.22
N LEU A 353 -20.58 -6.92 -10.12
CA LEU A 353 -19.49 -6.74 -9.14
C LEU A 353 -18.13 -7.04 -9.77
N LEU A 354 -18.04 -8.08 -10.61
CA LEU A 354 -16.83 -8.39 -11.37
C LEU A 354 -16.42 -7.23 -12.29
N SER A 355 -17.38 -6.60 -12.97
CA SER A 355 -17.08 -5.44 -13.82
C SER A 355 -16.54 -4.24 -13.02
N VAL A 356 -17.04 -4.05 -11.79
CA VAL A 356 -16.52 -3.03 -10.87
C VAL A 356 -15.12 -3.40 -10.41
N ALA A 357 -14.86 -4.66 -10.09
CA ALA A 357 -13.53 -5.15 -9.73
C ALA A 357 -12.51 -4.91 -10.86
N THR A 358 -12.88 -5.14 -12.12
CA THR A 358 -12.03 -4.82 -13.27
C THR A 358 -11.75 -3.32 -13.36
N ARG A 359 -12.78 -2.46 -13.23
CA ARG A 359 -12.60 -1.00 -13.25
C ARG A 359 -11.70 -0.52 -12.10
N GLN A 360 -11.90 -1.05 -10.90
CA GLN A 360 -11.09 -0.71 -9.73
C GLN A 360 -9.64 -1.20 -9.86
N SER A 361 -9.40 -2.30 -10.56
CA SER A 361 -8.03 -2.77 -10.86
C SER A 361 -7.25 -1.71 -11.64
N SER A 362 -7.91 -1.05 -12.62
CA SER A 362 -7.32 0.08 -13.34
C SER A 362 -7.17 1.32 -12.45
N VAL A 363 -8.13 1.63 -11.56
CA VAL A 363 -7.96 2.76 -10.62
C VAL A 363 -6.74 2.57 -9.72
N ILE A 364 -6.53 1.36 -9.20
CA ILE A 364 -5.37 1.03 -8.35
C ILE A 364 -4.04 1.19 -9.10
N SER A 365 -4.02 0.99 -10.42
CA SER A 365 -2.79 1.12 -11.21
C SER A 365 -2.35 2.56 -11.47
N HIS A 366 -3.22 3.55 -11.26
CA HIS A 366 -2.85 4.96 -11.41
C HIS A 366 -1.96 5.40 -10.24
N ALA A 367 -0.90 6.16 -10.53
CA ALA A 367 -0.01 6.69 -9.50
C ALA A 367 -0.72 7.72 -8.61
N GLN A 368 -1.38 8.71 -9.22
CA GLN A 368 -2.15 9.77 -8.56
C GLN A 368 -3.23 10.30 -9.52
N PRO A 369 -4.43 10.66 -9.02
CA PRO A 369 -4.95 10.41 -7.67
C PRO A 369 -5.23 8.92 -7.44
N ASN A 370 -4.91 8.41 -6.26
CA ASN A 370 -5.14 6.99 -5.93
C ASN A 370 -5.78 6.83 -4.54
N PRO A 371 -7.10 6.61 -4.47
CA PRO A 371 -7.83 6.57 -3.20
C PRO A 371 -7.41 5.41 -2.29
N TYR A 372 -6.81 4.35 -2.85
CA TYR A 372 -6.29 3.23 -2.05
C TYR A 372 -5.00 3.63 -1.34
N VAL A 373 -4.07 4.26 -2.06
CA VAL A 373 -2.80 4.76 -1.49
C VAL A 373 -3.08 5.84 -0.44
N ASP A 374 -4.02 6.75 -0.72
CA ASP A 374 -4.42 7.80 0.22
C ASP A 374 -5.02 7.20 1.50
N ALA A 375 -5.88 6.19 1.35
CA ALA A 375 -6.47 5.50 2.49
C ALA A 375 -5.43 4.72 3.31
N ILE A 376 -4.47 4.06 2.67
CA ILE A 376 -3.33 3.40 3.36
C ILE A 376 -2.54 4.42 4.18
N ASN A 377 -2.20 5.56 3.59
CA ASN A 377 -1.42 6.61 4.25
C ASN A 377 -2.18 7.29 5.40
N SER A 378 -3.52 7.20 5.43
CA SER A 378 -4.36 7.74 6.51
C SER A 378 -4.41 6.87 7.78
N VAL A 379 -3.91 5.62 7.74
CA VAL A 379 -4.00 4.68 8.86
C VAL A 379 -3.11 5.12 10.04
N ALA A 380 -3.72 5.32 11.20
CA ALA A 380 -3.05 5.87 12.38
C ALA A 380 -1.99 4.91 12.96
N GLU A 381 -2.30 3.60 13.01
CA GLU A 381 -1.39 2.55 13.49
C GLU A 381 -0.12 2.51 12.65
N TYR A 382 -0.28 2.62 11.34
CA TYR A 382 0.82 2.62 10.39
C TYR A 382 1.67 3.89 10.46
N ASN A 383 1.04 5.05 10.62
CA ASN A 383 1.74 6.31 10.87
C ASN A 383 2.50 6.29 12.21
N GLY A 384 1.90 5.69 13.25
CA GLY A 384 2.53 5.46 14.55
C GLY A 384 3.76 4.56 14.44
N LEU A 385 3.66 3.44 13.71
CA LEU A 385 4.80 2.56 13.43
C LEU A 385 5.93 3.32 12.74
N CYS A 386 5.63 4.10 11.69
CA CYS A 386 6.63 4.91 10.98
C CYS A 386 7.36 5.88 11.92
N ALA A 387 6.61 6.56 12.80
CA ALA A 387 7.18 7.48 13.78
C ALA A 387 8.08 6.76 14.80
N VAL A 388 7.68 5.59 15.29
CA VAL A 388 8.48 4.75 16.20
C VAL A 388 9.77 4.30 15.53
N ILE A 389 9.69 3.77 14.29
CA ILE A 389 10.86 3.35 13.54
C ILE A 389 11.82 4.51 13.35
N TYR A 390 11.34 5.67 12.91
CA TYR A 390 12.18 6.83 12.65
C TYR A 390 12.86 7.39 13.91
N SER A 391 12.16 7.39 15.04
CA SER A 391 12.64 7.92 16.33
C SER A 391 13.39 6.91 17.20
N SER A 392 13.54 5.67 16.74
CA SER A 392 14.23 4.59 17.47
C SER A 392 15.75 4.76 17.47
N PHE A 393 16.29 5.85 18.01
CA PHE A 393 17.73 6.01 18.16
C PHE A 393 18.25 5.02 19.22
N GLU A 394 19.34 4.30 18.93
CA GLU A 394 19.97 3.41 19.93
C GLU A 394 20.19 4.20 21.23
N GLN A 395 19.66 3.67 22.34
CA GLN A 395 19.89 4.19 23.69
C GLN A 395 21.21 3.67 24.25
#